data_AF-A0A3A6QGB4-F1
#
_entry.id   AF-A0A3A6QGB4-F1
#
_cell.length_a   1.000
_cell.length_b   1.000
_cell.length_c   1.000
_cell.angle_alpha   90.00
_cell.angle_beta   90.00
_cell.angle_gamma   90.00
#
_symmetry.space_group_name_H-M   'P 1'
#
loop_
_entity.id
_entity.type
_entity.pdbx_description
1 polymer ?
#
loop_
_entity_poly.entity_id
_entity_poly.type
_entity_poly.pdbx_seq_one_letter_code
_entity_poly.pdbx_strand_id
1 'polypeptide(L)'
;MAVHVGIIDQDPIRLVTPLLDNRTISNHIVFIGIKSQEEMYSRLNSVLAQRDITSEFFEIPNVANTSKIKQALNVLAADLKARGEEVKLNASCGLRHRLLSVYEVFRTFRWPIFVIEPNTDRLCWLYPDGKEDTQLQDRITISDYLTIFGARGEFNEHDLPPQLDKQLYELGERWAGNALELGPGLATLNYLATTCRKEQRLDVELSEKQQGYRELNMLLTDLVEANIATYENGILTFMNEDARRFSNGEWLETLVHSTVRQIQQDMHTIQDSSLNVQVYRQLGEREVRNELDVASVVNNKLHIIECKTKGMRDDGDDTLYKLESLRDLLGGLQARAMLVSFRPLRYNDITRAEDLGLALIGPDELKDLKRHLSEWFEEAGGQEDCDNC
;
A
#
# COMPACT_ATOMS: atom_id res chain seq x y z
N MET A 1 -34.08 -5.01 6.50
CA MET A 1 -33.01 -4.65 5.54
C MET A 1 -31.85 -5.61 5.73
N ALA A 2 -30.91 -5.73 4.80
CA ALA A 2 -29.78 -6.64 4.98
C ALA A 2 -28.67 -5.92 5.78
N VAL A 3 -28.23 -6.49 6.90
CA VAL A 3 -27.24 -5.87 7.79
C VAL A 3 -26.07 -6.80 8.07
N HIS A 4 -24.85 -6.29 7.99
CA HIS A 4 -23.68 -6.98 8.50
C HIS A 4 -23.49 -6.67 9.98
N VAL A 5 -22.94 -7.62 10.74
CA VAL A 5 -22.46 -7.38 12.10
C VAL A 5 -21.02 -7.85 12.18
N GLY A 6 -20.12 -7.01 12.71
CA GLY A 6 -18.69 -7.29 12.81
C GLY A 6 -18.12 -6.89 14.16
N ILE A 7 -16.98 -7.45 14.55
CA ILE A 7 -16.32 -7.14 15.83
C ILE A 7 -15.01 -6.38 15.55
N ILE A 8 -14.90 -5.15 16.06
CA ILE A 8 -13.70 -4.34 15.87
C ILE A 8 -12.51 -4.96 16.61
N ASP A 9 -11.35 -4.99 15.96
CA ASP A 9 -10.03 -5.20 16.55
C ASP A 9 -9.01 -4.15 16.05
N GLN A 10 -7.73 -4.49 16.00
CA GLN A 10 -6.66 -3.59 15.53
C GLN A 10 -6.47 -3.62 14.01
N ASP A 11 -7.01 -4.63 13.32
CA ASP A 11 -6.92 -4.80 11.86
C ASP A 11 -8.32 -5.14 11.28
N PRO A 12 -9.20 -4.13 11.18
CA PRO A 12 -10.61 -4.32 10.83
C PRO A 12 -10.88 -4.27 9.32
N ILE A 13 -9.86 -4.34 8.44
CA ILE A 13 -10.03 -4.20 6.98
C ILE A 13 -11.07 -5.19 6.44
N ARG A 14 -11.02 -6.43 6.92
CA ARG A 14 -11.94 -7.52 6.53
C ARG A 14 -13.38 -7.35 7.03
N LEU A 15 -13.66 -6.31 7.82
CA LEU A 15 -15.04 -5.87 8.11
C LEU A 15 -15.59 -4.91 7.06
N VAL A 16 -14.69 -4.21 6.35
CA VAL A 16 -15.02 -3.18 5.35
C VAL A 16 -15.10 -3.79 3.96
N THR A 17 -14.10 -4.56 3.53
CA THR A 17 -14.01 -5.07 2.15
C THR A 17 -15.26 -5.83 1.68
N PRO A 18 -15.97 -6.64 2.50
CA PRO A 18 -17.20 -7.28 2.03
C PRO A 18 -18.34 -6.30 1.73
N LEU A 19 -18.36 -5.13 2.37
CA LEU A 19 -19.36 -4.09 2.12
C LEU A 19 -19.02 -3.23 0.88
N LEU A 20 -17.76 -3.23 0.47
CA LEU A 20 -17.32 -2.56 -0.76
C LEU A 20 -17.54 -3.42 -2.01
N ASP A 21 -17.79 -4.71 -1.84
CA ASP A 21 -18.12 -5.62 -2.93
C ASP A 21 -19.49 -5.31 -3.52
N ASN A 22 -19.56 -5.02 -4.82
CA ASN A 22 -20.82 -4.66 -5.50
C ASN A 22 -21.87 -5.79 -5.50
N ARG A 23 -21.48 -7.03 -5.20
CA ARG A 23 -22.38 -8.18 -5.08
C ARG A 23 -23.04 -8.24 -3.69
N THR A 24 -22.53 -7.50 -2.72
CA THR A 24 -23.08 -7.45 -1.37
C THR A 24 -24.33 -6.58 -1.32
N ILE A 25 -25.42 -7.17 -0.87
CA ILE A 25 -26.74 -6.50 -0.76
C ILE A 25 -26.79 -5.55 0.45
N SER A 26 -26.01 -5.83 1.50
CA SER A 26 -26.02 -5.06 2.75
C SER A 26 -25.36 -3.70 2.59
N ASN A 27 -26.09 -2.63 2.88
CA ASN A 27 -25.60 -1.24 2.92
C ASN A 27 -25.59 -0.66 4.34
N HIS A 28 -25.62 -1.53 5.35
CA HIS A 28 -25.53 -1.17 6.76
C HIS A 28 -24.70 -2.20 7.53
N ILE A 29 -23.92 -1.73 8.52
CA ILE A 29 -23.16 -2.58 9.44
C ILE A 29 -23.24 -2.12 10.89
N VAL A 30 -23.44 -3.08 11.80
CA VAL A 30 -23.27 -2.90 13.24
C VAL A 30 -21.86 -3.32 13.64
N PHE A 31 -21.07 -2.40 14.16
CA PHE A 31 -19.77 -2.68 14.74
C PHE A 31 -19.89 -2.92 16.25
N ILE A 32 -19.52 -4.11 16.68
CA ILE A 32 -19.39 -4.47 18.09
C ILE A 32 -17.98 -4.11 18.56
N GLY A 33 -17.87 -3.36 19.66
CA GLY A 33 -16.58 -3.03 20.25
C GLY A 33 -16.69 -2.58 21.71
N ILE A 34 -15.55 -2.27 22.31
CA ILE A 34 -15.49 -1.65 23.65
C ILE A 34 -15.32 -0.13 23.52
N LYS A 35 -15.59 0.62 24.61
CA LYS A 35 -15.49 2.09 24.60
C LYS A 35 -14.21 2.65 23.97
N SER A 36 -13.05 2.05 24.26
CA SER A 36 -11.76 2.52 23.74
C SER A 36 -11.55 2.28 22.23
N GLN A 37 -12.50 1.63 21.54
CA GLN A 37 -12.47 1.38 20.10
C GLN A 37 -13.40 2.33 19.31
N GLU A 38 -14.01 3.31 19.97
CA GLU A 38 -14.90 4.30 19.34
C GLU A 38 -14.19 5.16 18.28
N GLU A 39 -12.90 5.44 18.48
CA GLU A 39 -12.09 6.13 17.47
C GLU A 39 -11.88 5.27 16.21
N MET A 40 -11.60 3.97 16.38
CA MET A 40 -11.51 3.03 15.25
C MET A 40 -12.84 2.94 14.51
N TYR A 41 -13.96 2.86 15.24
CA TYR A 41 -15.30 2.92 14.66
C TYR A 41 -15.50 4.21 13.84
N SER A 42 -15.08 5.37 14.35
CA SER A 42 -15.24 6.64 13.63
C SER A 42 -14.51 6.64 12.28
N ARG A 43 -13.32 6.04 12.22
CA ARG A 43 -12.53 5.88 10.98
C ARG A 43 -13.19 4.91 10.00
N LEU A 44 -13.67 3.75 10.49
CA LEU A 44 -14.42 2.78 9.70
C LEU A 44 -15.69 3.42 9.11
N ASN A 45 -16.45 4.14 9.95
CA ASN A 45 -17.64 4.86 9.53
C ASN A 45 -17.32 5.93 8.47
N SER A 46 -16.22 6.68 8.61
CA SER A 46 -15.86 7.69 7.61
C SER A 46 -15.56 7.10 6.24
N VAL A 47 -14.95 5.92 6.18
CA VAL A 47 -14.66 5.21 4.91
C VAL A 47 -15.94 4.66 4.27
N LEU A 48 -16.81 4.06 5.08
CA LEU A 48 -18.08 3.49 4.62
C LEU A 48 -19.07 4.57 4.17
N ALA A 49 -19.13 5.70 4.89
CA ALA A 49 -20.04 6.80 4.60
C ALA A 49 -19.75 7.47 3.25
N GLN A 50 -18.50 7.44 2.77
CA GLN A 50 -18.16 7.93 1.42
C GLN A 50 -18.87 7.17 0.29
N ARG A 51 -19.43 5.99 0.60
CA ARG A 51 -20.10 5.08 -0.34
C ARG A 51 -21.54 4.83 0.06
N ASP A 52 -22.13 5.75 0.83
CA ASP A 52 -23.50 5.68 1.34
C ASP A 52 -23.81 4.40 2.15
N ILE A 53 -22.77 3.75 2.69
CA ILE A 53 -22.91 2.62 3.60
C ILE A 53 -22.98 3.18 5.02
N THR A 54 -24.09 2.92 5.69
CA THR A 54 -24.33 3.42 7.04
C THR A 54 -23.74 2.47 8.09
N SER A 55 -23.39 2.98 9.27
CA SER A 55 -22.93 2.12 10.36
C SER A 55 -23.41 2.56 11.74
N GLU A 56 -23.49 1.61 12.67
CA GLU A 56 -23.80 1.84 14.08
C GLU A 56 -22.76 1.17 14.99
N PHE A 57 -22.48 1.78 16.14
CA PHE A 57 -21.57 1.22 17.15
C PHE A 57 -22.35 0.63 18.32
N PHE A 58 -22.19 -0.66 18.57
CA PHE A 58 -22.76 -1.34 19.72
C PHE A 58 -21.67 -1.65 20.76
N GLU A 59 -21.70 -0.93 21.87
CA GLU A 59 -20.73 -1.09 22.94
C GLU A 59 -21.01 -2.33 23.80
N ILE A 60 -20.03 -3.22 23.91
CA ILE A 60 -20.01 -4.34 24.85
C ILE A 60 -19.10 -4.04 26.04
N PRO A 61 -19.35 -4.65 27.22
CA PRO A 61 -18.49 -4.44 28.38
C PRO A 61 -17.06 -4.95 28.12
N ASN A 62 -16.05 -4.16 28.51
CA ASN A 62 -14.65 -4.55 28.41
C ASN A 62 -14.24 -5.50 29.55
N VAL A 63 -14.71 -6.74 29.50
CA VAL A 63 -14.45 -7.78 30.51
C VAL A 63 -14.14 -9.12 29.85
N ALA A 64 -13.32 -9.95 30.51
CA ALA A 64 -13.07 -11.32 30.05
C ALA A 64 -14.28 -12.27 30.26
N ASN A 65 -15.25 -11.87 31.09
CA ASN A 65 -16.42 -12.68 31.40
C ASN A 65 -17.36 -12.76 30.19
N THR A 66 -17.31 -13.89 29.48
CA THR A 66 -18.10 -14.14 28.27
C THR A 66 -19.60 -14.15 28.53
N SER A 67 -20.07 -14.54 29.72
CA SER A 67 -21.51 -14.48 30.05
C SER A 67 -22.04 -13.05 30.06
N LYS A 68 -21.27 -12.08 30.57
CA LYS A 68 -21.65 -10.65 30.52
C LYS A 68 -21.64 -10.11 29.09
N ILE A 69 -20.67 -10.53 28.27
CA ILE A 69 -20.63 -10.17 26.85
C ILE A 69 -21.86 -10.74 26.14
N LYS A 70 -22.17 -12.03 26.32
CA LYS A 70 -23.36 -12.69 25.77
C LYS A 70 -24.66 -12.02 26.20
N GLN A 71 -24.78 -11.55 27.45
CA GLN A 71 -25.95 -10.79 27.91
C GLN A 71 -26.15 -9.51 27.09
N ALA A 72 -25.11 -8.71 26.88
CA ALA A 72 -25.17 -7.52 26.03
C ALA A 72 -25.52 -7.87 24.57
N LEU A 73 -24.92 -8.93 24.04
CA LEU A 73 -25.17 -9.38 22.67
C LEU A 73 -26.59 -9.93 22.46
N ASN A 74 -27.20 -10.53 23.47
CA ASN A 74 -28.60 -10.93 23.40
C ASN A 74 -29.54 -9.73 23.28
N VAL A 75 -29.20 -8.59 23.90
CA VAL A 75 -29.95 -7.34 23.72
C VAL A 75 -29.85 -6.88 22.26
N LEU A 76 -28.63 -6.83 21.69
CA LEU A 76 -28.44 -6.48 20.28
C LEU A 76 -29.19 -7.43 19.34
N ALA A 77 -29.07 -8.74 19.55
CA ALA A 77 -29.72 -9.73 18.69
C ALA A 77 -31.26 -9.67 18.78
N ALA A 78 -31.81 -9.44 19.98
CA ALA A 78 -33.25 -9.25 20.15
C ALA A 78 -33.74 -7.98 19.44
N ASP A 79 -32.99 -6.89 19.52
CA ASP A 79 -33.28 -5.63 18.84
C ASP A 79 -33.23 -5.77 17.31
N LEU A 80 -32.16 -6.34 16.74
CA LEU A 80 -32.04 -6.62 15.30
C LEU A 80 -33.18 -7.51 14.78
N LYS A 81 -33.56 -8.52 15.57
CA LYS A 81 -34.71 -9.38 15.23
C LYS A 81 -36.02 -8.61 15.28
N ALA A 82 -36.22 -7.74 16.25
CA ALA A 82 -37.42 -6.91 16.38
C ALA A 82 -37.53 -5.88 15.24
N ARG A 83 -36.40 -5.35 14.77
CA ARG A 83 -36.29 -4.51 13.56
C ARG A 83 -36.57 -5.27 12.26
N GLY A 84 -36.61 -6.61 12.30
CA GLY A 84 -36.83 -7.45 11.11
C GLY A 84 -35.64 -7.45 10.15
N GLU A 85 -34.43 -7.27 10.67
CA GLU A 85 -33.22 -7.23 9.85
C GLU A 85 -32.78 -8.63 9.39
N GLU A 86 -32.29 -8.70 8.15
CA GLU A 86 -31.62 -9.87 7.58
C GLU A 86 -30.14 -9.80 7.93
N VAL A 87 -29.82 -10.31 9.13
CA VAL A 87 -28.49 -10.23 9.72
C VAL A 87 -27.53 -11.24 9.08
N LYS A 88 -26.30 -10.80 8.78
CA LYS A 88 -25.15 -11.66 8.50
C LYS A 88 -24.00 -11.31 9.44
N LEU A 89 -23.45 -12.31 10.13
CA LEU A 89 -22.28 -12.11 10.99
C LEU A 89 -20.99 -12.24 10.17
N ASN A 90 -20.23 -11.15 10.12
CA ASN A 90 -18.84 -11.16 9.68
C ASN A 90 -17.94 -11.50 10.89
N ALA A 91 -17.45 -12.74 10.90
CA ALA A 91 -16.65 -13.32 11.97
C ALA A 91 -15.12 -13.17 11.73
N SER A 92 -14.69 -12.28 10.81
CA SER A 92 -13.29 -12.16 10.39
C SER A 92 -12.35 -11.54 11.41
N CYS A 93 -12.90 -10.69 12.28
CA CYS A 93 -12.15 -9.86 13.21
C CYS A 93 -12.66 -10.01 14.65
N GLY A 94 -11.90 -9.48 15.60
CA GLY A 94 -12.25 -9.44 17.01
C GLY A 94 -11.48 -10.44 17.86
N LEU A 95 -11.22 -10.08 19.12
CA LEU A 95 -10.62 -10.99 20.09
C LEU A 95 -11.48 -12.26 20.23
N ARG A 96 -10.83 -13.43 20.20
CA ARG A 96 -11.48 -14.75 20.15
C ARG A 96 -12.60 -14.95 21.18
N HIS A 97 -12.43 -14.49 22.42
CA HIS A 97 -13.47 -14.62 23.46
C HIS A 97 -14.73 -13.77 23.17
N ARG A 98 -14.59 -12.61 22.51
CA ARG A 98 -15.70 -11.78 22.03
C ARG A 98 -16.33 -12.42 20.79
N LEU A 99 -15.50 -12.79 19.81
CA LEU A 99 -15.92 -13.45 18.58
C LEU A 99 -16.77 -14.70 18.85
N LEU A 100 -16.28 -15.61 19.70
CA LEU A 100 -17.00 -16.84 20.04
C LEU A 100 -18.28 -16.58 20.85
N SER A 101 -18.34 -15.47 21.61
CA SER A 101 -19.57 -15.04 22.30
C SER A 101 -20.62 -14.55 21.29
N VAL A 102 -20.22 -13.76 20.30
CA VAL A 102 -21.10 -13.30 19.20
C VAL A 102 -21.55 -14.49 18.36
N TYR A 103 -20.63 -15.37 17.98
CA TYR A 103 -20.92 -16.58 17.22
C TYR A 103 -22.00 -17.43 17.90
N GLU A 104 -21.84 -17.74 19.20
CA GLU A 104 -22.83 -18.55 19.92
C GLU A 104 -24.21 -17.91 19.91
N VAL A 105 -24.31 -16.62 20.24
CA VAL A 105 -25.59 -15.88 20.25
C VAL A 105 -26.21 -15.89 18.86
N PHE A 106 -25.50 -15.41 17.84
CA PHE A 106 -26.03 -15.23 16.48
C PHE A 106 -26.41 -16.55 15.82
N ARG A 107 -25.67 -17.64 16.11
CA ARG A 107 -25.98 -18.98 15.62
C ARG A 107 -27.31 -19.51 16.14
N THR A 108 -27.76 -19.12 17.34
CA THR A 108 -29.09 -19.50 17.86
C THR A 108 -30.24 -18.87 17.06
N PHE A 109 -30.01 -17.71 16.46
CA PHE A 109 -30.96 -17.02 15.58
C PHE A 109 -30.96 -17.57 14.16
N ARG A 110 -30.06 -18.52 13.84
CA ARG A 110 -29.86 -19.08 12.49
C ARG A 110 -29.55 -18.01 11.44
N TRP A 111 -28.84 -16.96 11.85
CA TRP A 111 -28.33 -15.97 10.91
C TRP A 111 -27.05 -16.48 10.23
N PRO A 112 -26.86 -16.22 8.92
CA PRO A 112 -25.64 -16.58 8.22
C PRO A 112 -24.38 -16.02 8.88
N ILE A 113 -23.29 -16.79 8.83
CA ILE A 113 -22.00 -16.44 9.42
C ILE A 113 -20.92 -16.72 8.38
N PHE A 114 -20.02 -15.78 8.16
CA PHE A 114 -18.89 -15.94 7.26
C PHE A 114 -17.61 -15.36 7.85
N VAL A 115 -16.47 -15.77 7.32
CA VAL A 115 -15.13 -15.26 7.61
C VAL A 115 -14.45 -14.92 6.30
N ILE A 116 -13.68 -13.83 6.26
CA ILE A 116 -12.74 -13.55 5.18
C ILE A 116 -11.40 -14.15 5.58
N GLU A 117 -10.97 -15.17 4.85
CA GLU A 117 -9.65 -15.79 5.07
C GLU A 117 -8.57 -14.80 4.58
N PRO A 118 -7.66 -14.35 5.46
CA PRO A 118 -6.80 -13.19 5.19
C PRO A 118 -5.76 -13.41 4.09
N ASN A 119 -5.38 -14.65 3.78
CA ASN A 119 -4.34 -14.93 2.79
C ASN A 119 -4.91 -15.00 1.37
N THR A 120 -6.09 -15.59 1.20
CA THR A 120 -6.77 -15.75 -0.08
C THR A 120 -7.70 -14.58 -0.39
N ASP A 121 -8.18 -13.87 0.64
CA ASP A 121 -9.25 -12.86 0.59
C ASP A 121 -10.62 -13.43 0.17
N ARG A 122 -10.81 -14.73 0.40
CA ARG A 122 -12.08 -15.42 0.14
C ARG A 122 -13.03 -15.27 1.30
N LEU A 123 -14.27 -14.89 0.99
CA LEU A 123 -15.41 -15.00 1.89
C LEU A 123 -15.81 -16.47 1.99
N CYS A 124 -15.61 -17.03 3.18
CA CYS A 124 -15.89 -18.41 3.52
C CYS A 124 -17.13 -18.51 4.42
N TRP A 125 -18.15 -19.28 4.01
CA TRP A 125 -19.36 -19.44 4.79
C TRP A 125 -19.17 -20.47 5.90
N LEU A 126 -19.28 -20.03 7.17
CA LEU A 126 -19.33 -20.93 8.33
C LEU A 126 -20.74 -21.45 8.60
N TYR A 127 -21.76 -20.70 8.18
CA TYR A 127 -23.16 -21.09 8.32
C TYR A 127 -24.05 -20.32 7.32
N PRO A 128 -25.04 -20.96 6.68
CA PRO A 128 -25.25 -22.42 6.64
C PRO A 128 -24.19 -23.13 5.80
N ASP A 129 -23.96 -24.41 6.10
CA ASP A 129 -23.11 -25.28 5.28
C ASP A 129 -23.66 -25.37 3.84
N GLY A 130 -22.77 -25.49 2.87
CA GLY A 130 -23.12 -25.68 1.45
C GLY A 130 -23.40 -24.39 0.68
N LYS A 131 -23.18 -23.21 1.28
CA LYS A 131 -23.01 -21.98 0.50
C LYS A 131 -21.64 -21.95 -0.14
N GLU A 132 -21.59 -21.44 -1.36
CA GLU A 132 -20.33 -21.29 -2.10
C GLU A 132 -19.53 -20.11 -1.56
N ASP A 133 -18.26 -20.38 -1.31
CA ASP A 133 -17.28 -19.37 -0.95
C ASP A 133 -16.98 -18.48 -2.15
N THR A 134 -16.66 -17.21 -1.91
CA THR A 134 -16.52 -16.22 -2.99
C THR A 134 -15.27 -15.39 -2.77
N GLN A 135 -14.45 -15.24 -3.81
CA GLN A 135 -13.36 -14.27 -3.82
C GLN A 135 -13.95 -12.86 -3.74
N LEU A 136 -13.52 -12.02 -2.79
CA LEU A 136 -14.01 -10.65 -2.68
C LEU A 136 -13.56 -9.79 -3.87
N GLN A 137 -14.32 -8.75 -4.18
CA GLN A 137 -13.88 -7.73 -5.14
C GLN A 137 -12.82 -6.81 -4.54
N ASP A 138 -11.88 -6.41 -5.38
CA ASP A 138 -10.79 -5.50 -5.04
C ASP A 138 -11.23 -4.03 -5.19
N ARG A 139 -11.64 -3.41 -4.07
CA ARG A 139 -12.34 -2.11 -4.08
C ARG A 139 -11.84 -1.08 -3.08
N ILE A 140 -11.17 -1.53 -2.01
CA ILE A 140 -10.60 -0.60 -1.03
C ILE A 140 -9.41 0.14 -1.65
N THR A 141 -9.27 1.43 -1.37
CA THR A 141 -8.20 2.29 -1.90
C THR A 141 -7.07 2.47 -0.87
N ILE A 142 -5.94 3.02 -1.31
CA ILE A 142 -4.84 3.42 -0.43
C ILE A 142 -5.33 4.44 0.60
N SER A 143 -6.16 5.40 0.18
CA SER A 143 -6.73 6.44 1.05
C SER A 143 -7.61 5.86 2.17
N ASP A 144 -8.46 4.88 1.83
CA ASP A 144 -9.29 4.17 2.81
C ASP A 144 -8.42 3.42 3.83
N TYR A 145 -7.39 2.73 3.34
CA TYR A 145 -6.42 2.00 4.16
C TYR A 145 -5.77 2.92 5.20
N LEU A 146 -5.16 4.02 4.73
CA LEU A 146 -4.52 5.00 5.60
C LEU A 146 -5.52 5.55 6.63
N THR A 147 -6.74 5.86 6.20
CA THR A 147 -7.80 6.39 7.09
C THR A 147 -8.14 5.41 8.21
N ILE A 148 -8.34 4.12 7.89
CA ILE A 148 -8.66 3.07 8.88
C ILE A 148 -7.54 2.94 9.92
N PHE A 149 -6.28 2.95 9.46
CA PHE A 149 -5.11 2.88 10.34
C PHE A 149 -4.75 4.21 11.03
N GLY A 150 -5.58 5.25 10.89
CA GLY A 150 -5.41 6.52 11.59
C GLY A 150 -4.34 7.44 11.01
N ALA A 151 -4.09 7.30 9.71
CA ALA A 151 -3.25 8.18 8.92
C ALA A 151 -4.10 8.93 7.86
N ARG A 152 -3.53 10.00 7.33
CA ARG A 152 -4.10 10.74 6.19
C ARG A 152 -3.07 10.75 5.07
N GLY A 153 -3.50 10.38 3.86
CA GLY A 153 -2.70 10.53 2.65
C GLY A 153 -2.95 11.87 1.97
N GLU A 154 -1.91 12.48 1.42
CA GLU A 154 -2.01 13.45 0.33
C GLU A 154 -1.43 12.81 -0.93
N PHE A 155 -2.25 12.80 -1.97
CA PHE A 155 -1.97 12.15 -3.24
C PHE A 155 -1.70 13.24 -4.27
N ASN A 156 -0.55 13.18 -4.92
CA ASN A 156 -0.23 14.10 -6.00
C ASN A 156 -0.68 13.48 -7.32
N GLU A 157 -1.62 14.13 -8.00
CA GLU A 157 -1.91 13.84 -9.40
C GLU A 157 -0.72 14.33 -10.24
N HIS A 158 0.24 13.43 -10.52
CA HIS A 158 1.29 13.70 -11.48
C HIS A 158 0.71 13.63 -12.90
N ASP A 159 0.08 14.72 -13.33
CA ASP A 159 -0.37 14.92 -14.72
C ASP A 159 0.84 15.26 -15.61
N LEU A 160 1.74 14.29 -15.78
CA LEU A 160 2.79 14.39 -16.78
C LEU A 160 2.17 14.24 -18.17
N PRO A 161 2.55 15.08 -19.15
CA PRO A 161 2.15 14.88 -20.53
C PRO A 161 2.50 13.44 -20.99
N PRO A 162 1.61 12.72 -21.69
CA PRO A 162 1.85 11.31 -22.05
C PRO A 162 3.17 11.05 -22.80
N GLN A 163 3.64 12.05 -23.57
CA GLN A 163 4.93 11.97 -24.25
C GLN A 163 6.11 12.02 -23.27
N LEU A 164 6.05 12.90 -22.27
CA LEU A 164 7.08 13.03 -21.24
C LEU A 164 7.10 11.80 -20.33
N ASP A 165 5.93 11.29 -19.93
CA ASP A 165 5.81 10.07 -19.14
C ASP A 165 6.49 8.87 -19.82
N LYS A 166 6.21 8.70 -21.13
CA LYS A 166 6.88 7.66 -21.94
C LYS A 166 8.40 7.86 -22.02
N GLN A 167 8.87 9.08 -22.21
CA GLN A 167 10.31 9.37 -22.28
C GLN A 167 11.03 9.07 -20.95
N LEU A 168 10.43 9.48 -19.82
CA LEU A 168 10.98 9.21 -18.49
C LEU A 168 10.99 7.71 -18.18
N TYR A 169 9.96 6.99 -18.61
CA TYR A 169 9.92 5.53 -18.49
C TYR A 169 11.04 4.85 -19.29
N GLU A 170 11.17 5.15 -20.58
CA GLU A 170 12.21 4.56 -21.45
C GLU A 170 13.63 4.88 -20.93
N LEU A 171 13.80 6.07 -20.39
CA LEU A 171 15.05 6.50 -19.77
C LEU A 171 15.35 5.73 -18.48
N GLY A 172 14.35 5.60 -17.60
CA GLY A 172 14.45 4.82 -16.38
C GLY A 172 14.77 3.35 -16.67
N GLU A 173 14.12 2.75 -17.66
CA GLU A 173 14.37 1.36 -18.08
C GLU A 173 15.81 1.19 -18.59
N ARG A 174 16.30 2.11 -19.41
CA ARG A 174 17.71 2.12 -19.87
C ARG A 174 18.68 2.20 -18.70
N TRP A 175 18.39 3.03 -17.71
CA TRP A 175 19.25 3.20 -16.54
C TRP A 175 19.21 1.98 -15.60
N ALA A 176 18.04 1.40 -15.39
CA ALA A 176 17.83 0.17 -14.63
C ALA A 176 18.53 -1.03 -15.27
N GLY A 177 18.42 -1.18 -16.60
CA GLY A 177 19.08 -2.25 -17.35
C GLY A 177 20.61 -2.19 -17.33
N ASN A 178 21.20 -1.02 -17.05
CA ASN A 178 22.65 -0.80 -16.99
C ASN A 178 23.12 -0.32 -15.60
N ALA A 179 22.40 -0.70 -14.53
CA ALA A 179 22.58 -0.11 -13.20
C ALA A 179 24.00 -0.19 -12.64
N LEU A 180 24.69 -1.33 -12.83
CA LEU A 180 26.07 -1.51 -12.36
C LEU A 180 27.07 -0.61 -13.09
N GLU A 181 26.88 -0.39 -14.40
CA GLU A 181 27.74 0.47 -15.20
C GLU A 181 27.50 1.95 -14.86
N LEU A 182 26.24 2.38 -14.83
CA LEU A 182 25.87 3.79 -14.66
C LEU A 182 25.99 4.28 -13.22
N GLY A 183 26.30 3.40 -12.27
CA GLY A 183 26.45 3.70 -10.85
C GLY A 183 27.24 4.98 -10.55
N PRO A 184 28.51 5.09 -10.95
CA PRO A 184 29.31 6.30 -10.69
C PRO A 184 28.76 7.56 -11.36
N GLY A 185 28.23 7.43 -12.58
CA GLY A 185 27.62 8.54 -13.33
C GLY A 185 26.39 9.11 -12.61
N LEU A 186 25.46 8.24 -12.21
CA LEU A 186 24.22 8.64 -11.51
C LEU A 186 24.51 9.25 -10.13
N ALA A 187 25.59 8.83 -9.46
CA ALA A 187 26.03 9.51 -8.24
C ALA A 187 26.43 10.97 -8.50
N THR A 188 27.13 11.20 -9.61
CA THR A 188 27.57 12.55 -9.99
C THR A 188 26.38 13.39 -10.47
N LEU A 189 25.47 12.80 -11.26
CA LEU A 189 24.23 13.48 -11.67
C LEU A 189 23.35 13.85 -10.47
N ASN A 190 23.20 12.95 -9.48
CA ASN A 190 22.51 13.25 -8.23
C ASN A 190 23.15 14.44 -7.49
N TYR A 191 24.47 14.50 -7.44
CA TYR A 191 25.19 15.63 -6.85
C TYR A 191 24.89 16.94 -7.60
N LEU A 192 24.98 16.93 -8.93
CA LEU A 192 24.68 18.09 -9.78
C LEU A 192 23.24 18.59 -9.58
N ALA A 193 22.26 17.69 -9.63
CA ALA A 193 20.85 18.01 -9.41
C ALA A 193 20.56 18.49 -7.97
N THR A 194 21.28 17.97 -6.97
CA THR A 194 21.23 18.46 -5.59
C THR A 194 21.80 19.87 -5.45
N THR A 195 22.86 20.20 -6.19
CA THR A 195 23.45 21.55 -6.22
C THR A 195 22.44 22.55 -6.77
N CYS A 196 21.83 22.25 -7.92
CA CYS A 196 20.72 23.04 -8.49
C CYS A 196 19.60 23.30 -7.47
N ARG A 197 19.15 22.24 -6.77
CA ARG A 197 18.11 22.35 -5.72
C ARG A 197 18.51 23.28 -4.58
N LYS A 198 19.75 23.17 -4.08
CA LYS A 198 20.26 24.00 -2.98
C LYS A 198 20.38 25.47 -3.38
N GLU A 199 20.73 25.70 -4.64
CA GLU A 199 20.92 27.04 -5.21
C GLU A 199 19.63 27.60 -5.83
N GLN A 200 18.53 26.84 -5.79
CA GLN A 200 17.22 27.22 -6.34
C GLN A 200 17.28 27.65 -7.81
N ARG A 201 18.06 26.91 -8.60
CA ARG A 201 18.23 27.10 -10.05
C ARG A 201 18.09 25.77 -10.79
N LEU A 202 18.00 25.85 -12.11
CA LEU A 202 17.89 24.68 -12.99
C LEU A 202 19.18 24.39 -13.78
N ASP A 203 20.18 25.26 -13.71
CA ASP A 203 21.48 25.08 -14.35
C ASP A 203 22.60 24.78 -13.34
N VAL A 204 23.65 24.11 -13.80
CA VAL A 204 24.88 23.89 -13.05
C VAL A 204 26.06 23.72 -13.99
N GLU A 205 27.17 24.41 -13.68
CA GLU A 205 28.43 24.25 -14.40
C GLU A 205 29.20 23.04 -13.87
N LEU A 206 29.61 22.16 -14.78
CA LEU A 206 30.43 21.00 -14.47
C LEU A 206 31.91 21.40 -14.47
N SER A 207 32.65 20.98 -13.44
CA SER A 207 34.11 21.12 -13.42
C SER A 207 34.77 20.37 -14.59
N GLU A 208 35.96 20.80 -15.02
CA GLU A 208 36.74 20.12 -16.08
C GLU A 208 36.88 18.61 -15.84
N LYS A 209 37.05 18.22 -14.57
CA LYS A 209 37.12 16.82 -14.18
C LYS A 209 35.79 16.08 -14.43
N GLN A 210 34.66 16.68 -14.06
CA GLN A 210 33.34 16.09 -14.27
C GLN A 210 32.99 15.97 -15.75
N GLN A 211 33.39 16.95 -16.58
CA GLN A 211 33.20 16.90 -18.03
C GLN A 211 33.94 15.70 -18.67
N GLY A 212 35.02 15.22 -18.04
CA GLY A 212 35.75 14.02 -18.48
C GLY A 212 35.16 12.68 -18.03
N TYR A 213 34.08 12.65 -17.24
CA TYR A 213 33.50 11.40 -16.74
C TYR A 213 32.67 10.70 -17.81
N ARG A 214 33.08 9.49 -18.20
CA ARG A 214 32.44 8.71 -19.28
C ARG A 214 30.97 8.40 -18.97
N GLU A 215 30.71 7.81 -17.81
CA GLU A 215 29.36 7.39 -17.41
C GLU A 215 28.44 8.59 -17.22
N LEU A 216 28.96 9.73 -16.74
CA LEU A 216 28.18 10.96 -16.63
C LEU A 216 27.79 11.46 -18.03
N ASN A 217 28.72 11.51 -18.98
CA ASN A 217 28.42 11.97 -20.34
C ASN A 217 27.35 11.12 -21.04
N MET A 218 27.32 9.80 -20.78
CA MET A 218 26.24 8.93 -21.28
C MET A 218 24.89 9.41 -20.75
N LEU A 219 24.78 9.64 -19.44
CA LEU A 219 23.55 10.13 -18.81
C LEU A 219 23.16 11.53 -19.31
N LEU A 220 24.12 12.45 -19.47
CA LEU A 220 23.84 13.78 -20.01
C LEU A 220 23.30 13.70 -21.44
N THR A 221 23.86 12.81 -22.26
CA THR A 221 23.38 12.55 -23.62
C THR A 221 21.94 12.05 -23.58
N ASP A 222 21.63 11.09 -22.70
CA ASP A 222 20.28 10.57 -22.56
C ASP A 222 19.27 11.68 -22.16
N LEU A 223 19.64 12.56 -21.20
CA LEU A 223 18.78 13.67 -20.77
C LEU A 223 18.50 14.66 -21.93
N VAL A 224 19.49 14.92 -22.77
CA VAL A 224 19.38 15.79 -23.94
C VAL A 224 18.50 15.16 -25.01
N GLU A 225 18.72 13.88 -25.32
CA GLU A 225 17.89 13.13 -26.29
C GLU A 225 16.43 13.04 -25.85
N ALA A 226 16.19 12.89 -24.54
CA ALA A 226 14.85 12.91 -23.95
C ALA A 226 14.22 14.31 -23.89
N ASN A 227 14.95 15.37 -24.27
CA ASN A 227 14.52 16.77 -24.20
C ASN A 227 14.15 17.25 -22.79
N ILE A 228 14.72 16.65 -21.74
CA ILE A 228 14.48 17.04 -20.35
C ILE A 228 15.64 17.87 -19.75
N ALA A 229 16.75 17.99 -20.48
CA ALA A 229 17.82 18.92 -20.17
C ALA A 229 18.54 19.38 -21.44
N THR A 230 19.30 20.46 -21.35
CA THR A 230 20.33 20.84 -22.33
C THR A 230 21.71 20.73 -21.69
N TYR A 231 22.72 20.44 -22.51
CA TYR A 231 24.11 20.41 -22.05
C TYR A 231 25.02 21.08 -23.08
N GLU A 232 25.49 22.29 -22.76
CA GLU A 232 26.29 23.12 -23.66
C GLU A 232 27.42 23.80 -22.90
N ASN A 233 28.63 23.82 -23.49
CA ASN A 233 29.81 24.50 -22.93
C ASN A 233 30.10 24.16 -21.46
N GLY A 234 29.88 22.90 -21.06
CA GLY A 234 30.09 22.44 -19.69
C GLY A 234 28.95 22.77 -18.71
N ILE A 235 27.85 23.38 -19.17
CA ILE A 235 26.70 23.76 -18.35
C ILE A 235 25.53 22.81 -18.65
N LEU A 236 25.07 22.10 -17.62
CA LEU A 236 23.84 21.31 -17.64
C LEU A 236 22.68 22.19 -17.21
N THR A 237 21.60 22.26 -18.00
CA THR A 237 20.37 22.99 -17.66
C THR A 237 19.16 22.06 -17.74
N PHE A 238 18.50 21.80 -16.63
CA PHE A 238 17.25 21.05 -16.58
C PHE A 238 16.09 21.88 -17.13
N MET A 239 15.16 21.24 -17.83
CA MET A 239 14.01 21.93 -18.43
C MET A 239 13.07 22.53 -17.38
N ASN A 240 12.87 21.82 -16.26
CA ASN A 240 11.99 22.19 -15.16
C ASN A 240 12.39 21.45 -13.87
N GLU A 241 11.66 21.69 -12.78
CA GLU A 241 11.91 21.03 -11.50
C GLU A 241 11.70 19.51 -11.55
N ASP A 242 10.77 19.00 -12.36
CA ASP A 242 10.50 17.57 -12.47
C ASP A 242 11.68 16.84 -13.11
N ALA A 243 12.25 17.39 -14.19
CA ALA A 243 13.47 16.87 -14.80
C ALA A 243 14.67 16.89 -13.85
N ARG A 244 14.79 17.96 -13.03
CA ARG A 244 15.82 18.05 -11.99
C ARG A 244 15.60 17.00 -10.90
N ARG A 245 14.37 16.81 -10.43
CA ARG A 245 13.97 15.81 -9.42
C ARG A 245 14.22 14.39 -9.88
N PHE A 246 13.80 14.07 -11.10
CA PHE A 246 14.08 12.81 -11.78
C PHE A 246 15.59 12.51 -11.77
N SER A 247 16.40 13.48 -12.21
CA SER A 247 17.88 13.39 -12.22
C SER A 247 18.49 13.35 -10.81
N ASN A 248 17.75 13.77 -9.80
CA ASN A 248 18.12 13.75 -8.39
C ASN A 248 17.74 12.44 -7.69
N GLY A 249 17.25 11.43 -8.41
CA GLY A 249 17.00 10.08 -7.89
C GLY A 249 15.56 9.61 -7.98
N GLU A 250 14.60 10.51 -8.24
CA GLU A 250 13.17 10.18 -8.39
C GLU A 250 12.89 9.36 -9.67
N TRP A 251 13.90 9.15 -10.53
CA TRP A 251 13.76 8.30 -11.70
C TRP A 251 13.42 6.84 -11.37
N LEU A 252 13.89 6.31 -10.23
CA LEU A 252 13.69 4.90 -9.88
C LEU A 252 12.25 4.65 -9.41
N GLU A 253 11.74 5.48 -8.51
CA GLU A 253 10.33 5.44 -8.07
C GLU A 253 9.37 5.71 -9.24
N THR A 254 9.71 6.65 -10.14
CA THR A 254 8.95 6.89 -11.37
C THR A 254 8.89 5.63 -12.24
N LEU A 255 10.04 4.97 -12.46
CA LEU A 255 10.11 3.71 -13.21
C LEU A 255 9.28 2.60 -12.56
N VAL A 256 9.41 2.42 -11.23
CA VAL A 256 8.67 1.40 -10.49
C VAL A 256 7.18 1.64 -10.61
N HIS A 257 6.71 2.86 -10.35
CA HIS A 257 5.29 3.20 -10.47
C HIS A 257 4.76 3.01 -11.89
N SER A 258 5.47 3.48 -12.92
CA SER A 258 5.06 3.25 -14.31
C SER A 258 5.05 1.75 -14.66
N THR A 259 5.95 0.96 -14.10
CA THR A 259 5.94 -0.50 -14.25
C THR A 259 4.75 -1.14 -13.55
N VAL A 260 4.39 -0.71 -12.33
CA VAL A 260 3.17 -1.14 -11.63
C VAL A 260 1.92 -0.84 -12.47
N ARG A 261 1.81 0.38 -13.04
CA ARG A 261 0.68 0.75 -13.92
C ARG A 261 0.58 -0.12 -15.17
N GLN A 262 1.71 -0.57 -15.72
CA GLN A 262 1.69 -1.52 -16.83
C GLN A 262 1.21 -2.91 -16.38
N ILE A 263 1.67 -3.40 -15.22
CA ILE A 263 1.22 -4.70 -14.68
C ILE A 263 -0.28 -4.67 -14.39
N GLN A 264 -0.78 -3.55 -13.85
CA GLN A 264 -2.20 -3.33 -13.57
C GLN A 264 -3.11 -3.48 -14.80
N GLN A 265 -2.61 -3.26 -16.01
CA GLN A 265 -3.39 -3.46 -17.25
C GLN A 265 -3.78 -4.93 -17.45
N ASP A 266 -2.92 -5.86 -17.02
CA ASP A 266 -3.10 -7.30 -17.17
C ASP A 266 -3.51 -7.99 -15.86
N MET A 267 -3.29 -7.35 -14.71
CA MET A 267 -3.52 -7.89 -13.36
C MET A 267 -4.52 -7.04 -12.59
N HIS A 268 -5.80 -7.41 -12.68
CA HIS A 268 -6.91 -6.66 -12.06
C HIS A 268 -6.93 -6.67 -10.54
N THR A 269 -6.19 -7.58 -9.89
CA THR A 269 -6.06 -7.58 -8.43
C THR A 269 -5.33 -6.35 -7.93
N ILE A 270 -4.53 -5.66 -8.77
CA ILE A 270 -3.97 -4.34 -8.47
C ILE A 270 -5.07 -3.28 -8.63
N GLN A 271 -5.73 -2.95 -7.52
CA GLN A 271 -6.94 -2.11 -7.55
C GLN A 271 -6.67 -0.61 -7.40
N ASP A 272 -5.52 -0.25 -6.85
CA ASP A 272 -5.12 1.15 -6.63
C ASP A 272 -3.60 1.24 -6.59
N SER A 273 -3.04 2.33 -7.12
CA SER A 273 -1.59 2.59 -7.13
C SER A 273 -1.31 4.09 -7.16
N SER A 274 -0.32 4.54 -6.39
CA SER A 274 0.08 5.95 -6.35
C SER A 274 1.59 6.11 -6.14
N LEU A 275 2.12 7.21 -6.66
CA LEU A 275 3.50 7.67 -6.52
C LEU A 275 3.60 8.76 -5.44
N ASN A 276 4.66 8.72 -4.63
CA ASN A 276 5.05 9.75 -3.65
C ASN A 276 3.92 10.20 -2.72
N VAL A 277 3.25 9.24 -2.08
CA VAL A 277 2.14 9.49 -1.17
C VAL A 277 2.67 10.10 0.13
N GLN A 278 2.25 11.33 0.45
CA GLN A 278 2.61 11.97 1.71
C GLN A 278 1.64 11.51 2.81
N VAL A 279 2.18 10.92 3.87
CA VAL A 279 1.40 10.29 4.95
C VAL A 279 1.57 11.06 6.25
N TYR A 280 0.45 11.46 6.85
CA TYR A 280 0.39 12.26 8.06
C TYR A 280 -0.30 11.48 9.18
N ARG A 281 0.30 11.48 10.37
CA ARG A 281 -0.29 10.89 11.58
C ARG A 281 -0.20 11.86 12.74
N GLN A 282 -1.33 12.08 13.40
CA GLN A 282 -1.43 12.97 14.56
C GLN A 282 -1.19 12.19 15.86
N LEU A 283 -0.28 12.69 16.69
CA LEU A 283 0.00 12.19 18.04
C LEU A 283 -0.10 13.36 19.03
N GLY A 284 -1.30 13.59 19.56
CA GLY A 284 -1.59 14.76 20.38
C GLY A 284 -1.44 16.04 19.57
N GLU A 285 -0.51 16.92 19.97
CA GLU A 285 -0.22 18.18 19.26
C GLU A 285 0.89 18.03 18.19
N ARG A 286 1.47 16.84 18.04
CA ARG A 286 2.57 16.59 17.11
C ARG A 286 2.08 15.84 15.88
N GLU A 287 2.64 16.19 14.74
CA GLU A 287 2.41 15.49 13.48
C GLU A 287 3.67 14.74 13.08
N VAL A 288 3.53 13.45 12.77
CA VAL A 288 4.58 12.64 12.15
C VAL A 288 4.26 12.55 10.67
N ARG A 289 5.27 12.86 9.84
CA ARG A 289 5.18 12.81 8.38
C ARG A 289 6.08 11.73 7.83
N ASN A 290 5.55 10.96 6.89
CA ASN A 290 6.28 9.99 6.10
C ASN A 290 5.91 10.14 4.62
N GLU A 291 6.69 9.52 3.77
CA GLU A 291 6.44 9.43 2.34
C GLU A 291 6.51 7.96 1.96
N LEU A 292 5.60 7.52 1.08
CA LEU A 292 5.63 6.21 0.45
C LEU A 292 5.95 6.42 -1.03
N ASP A 293 7.14 5.99 -1.46
CA ASP A 293 7.62 6.22 -2.83
C ASP A 293 6.64 5.62 -3.84
N VAL A 294 6.29 4.34 -3.69
CA VAL A 294 5.17 3.73 -4.43
C VAL A 294 4.29 2.96 -3.45
N ALA A 295 2.98 3.24 -3.48
CA ALA A 295 1.98 2.52 -2.72
C ALA A 295 0.98 1.87 -3.67
N SER A 296 0.52 0.68 -3.34
CA SER A 296 -0.53 -0.01 -4.09
C SER A 296 -1.43 -0.82 -3.15
N VAL A 297 -2.65 -1.09 -3.56
CA VAL A 297 -3.48 -2.12 -2.92
C VAL A 297 -3.65 -3.25 -3.92
N VAL A 298 -3.36 -4.48 -3.48
CA VAL A 298 -3.43 -5.68 -4.31
C VAL A 298 -4.16 -6.77 -3.53
N ASN A 299 -5.23 -7.34 -4.10
CA ASN A 299 -6.10 -8.31 -3.43
C ASN A 299 -6.57 -7.82 -2.05
N ASN A 300 -7.02 -6.55 -1.99
CA ASN A 300 -7.39 -5.85 -0.76
C ASN A 300 -6.27 -5.78 0.31
N LYS A 301 -4.99 -5.84 -0.07
CA LYS A 301 -3.83 -5.73 0.84
C LYS A 301 -2.90 -4.58 0.45
N LEU A 302 -2.50 -3.77 1.41
CA LEU A 302 -1.54 -2.68 1.17
C LEU A 302 -0.15 -3.21 0.82
N HIS A 303 0.42 -2.72 -0.27
CA HIS A 303 1.78 -2.98 -0.73
C HIS A 303 2.55 -1.65 -0.76
N ILE A 304 3.68 -1.59 -0.06
CA ILE A 304 4.55 -0.42 0.00
C ILE A 304 5.89 -0.75 -0.66
N ILE A 305 6.35 0.10 -1.58
CA ILE A 305 7.65 -0.06 -2.23
C ILE A 305 8.49 1.18 -1.93
N GLU A 306 9.64 0.99 -1.29
CA GLU A 306 10.66 2.02 -1.09
C GLU A 306 11.73 1.88 -2.19
N CYS A 307 12.15 3.00 -2.76
CA CYS A 307 13.16 3.08 -3.81
C CYS A 307 14.44 3.75 -3.29
N LYS A 308 15.59 3.09 -3.49
CA LYS A 308 16.89 3.63 -3.08
C LYS A 308 17.87 3.72 -4.24
N THR A 309 18.23 4.95 -4.60
CA THR A 309 19.28 5.24 -5.59
C THR A 309 20.69 5.38 -4.97
N LYS A 310 20.75 5.58 -3.65
CA LYS A 310 21.99 5.66 -2.85
C LYS A 310 22.26 4.35 -2.11
N GLY A 311 23.54 4.08 -1.84
CA GLY A 311 23.94 2.88 -1.13
C GLY A 311 23.74 3.02 0.37
N MET A 312 23.30 1.94 1.01
CA MET A 312 22.90 1.88 2.43
C MET A 312 24.07 1.66 3.40
N ARG A 313 25.22 2.32 3.18
CA ARG A 313 26.47 2.00 3.91
C ARG A 313 26.36 2.24 5.42
N ASP A 314 25.68 3.31 5.83
CA ASP A 314 25.61 3.74 7.23
C ASP A 314 24.18 3.68 7.82
N ASP A 315 23.16 3.45 6.98
CA ASP A 315 21.72 3.62 7.31
C ASP A 315 20.82 2.48 6.78
N GLY A 316 21.40 1.36 6.33
CA GLY A 316 20.61 0.23 5.80
C GLY A 316 19.67 -0.41 6.83
N ASP A 317 20.17 -0.58 8.04
CA ASP A 317 19.41 -1.11 9.17
C ASP A 317 18.17 -0.23 9.45
N ASP A 318 18.38 1.08 9.55
CA ASP A 318 17.30 2.05 9.81
C ASP A 318 16.29 2.09 8.66
N THR A 319 16.75 1.94 7.41
CA THR A 319 15.87 1.90 6.23
C THR A 319 14.92 0.71 6.29
N LEU A 320 15.44 -0.50 6.57
CA LEU A 320 14.64 -1.71 6.62
C LEU A 320 13.66 -1.70 7.81
N TYR A 321 14.12 -1.32 9.01
CA TYR A 321 13.22 -1.21 10.17
C TYR A 321 12.16 -0.13 10.01
N LYS A 322 12.49 1.00 9.38
CA LYS A 322 11.51 2.04 9.06
C LYS A 322 10.45 1.50 8.09
N LEU A 323 10.86 0.79 7.05
CA LEU A 323 9.94 0.22 6.05
C LEU A 323 9.00 -0.82 6.68
N GLU A 324 9.53 -1.73 7.49
CA GLU A 324 8.73 -2.71 8.25
C GLU A 324 7.73 -2.00 9.17
N SER A 325 8.19 -1.01 9.94
CA SER A 325 7.34 -0.24 10.84
C SER A 325 6.21 0.47 10.09
N LEU A 326 6.49 1.04 8.91
CA LEU A 326 5.47 1.66 8.06
C LEU A 326 4.46 0.64 7.54
N ARG A 327 4.90 -0.53 7.08
CA ARG A 327 4.02 -1.64 6.65
C ARG A 327 3.01 -1.98 7.74
N ASP A 328 3.50 -2.27 8.94
CA ASP A 328 2.67 -2.73 10.05
C ASP A 328 1.73 -1.61 10.55
N LEU A 329 2.23 -0.38 10.64
CA LEU A 329 1.47 0.76 11.15
C LEU A 329 0.40 1.27 10.19
N LEU A 330 0.60 1.13 8.87
CA LEU A 330 -0.29 1.71 7.85
C LEU A 330 -1.21 0.69 7.18
N GLY A 331 -0.88 -0.59 7.22
CA GLY A 331 -1.65 -1.62 6.54
C GLY A 331 -1.91 -2.89 7.34
N GLY A 332 -1.47 -2.95 8.60
CA GLY A 332 -1.78 -4.06 9.50
C GLY A 332 -1.07 -5.35 9.14
N LEU A 333 -1.67 -6.48 9.51
CA LEU A 333 -1.06 -7.80 9.46
C LEU A 333 -0.92 -8.38 8.04
N GLN A 334 -1.73 -7.90 7.10
CA GLN A 334 -1.74 -8.39 5.72
C GLN A 334 -0.92 -7.51 4.76
N ALA A 335 -0.42 -6.37 5.23
CA ALA A 335 0.39 -5.49 4.41
C ALA A 335 1.74 -6.13 4.06
N ARG A 336 2.26 -5.76 2.89
CA ARG A 336 3.53 -6.24 2.36
C ARG A 336 4.40 -5.05 1.99
N ALA A 337 5.71 -5.21 2.09
CA ALA A 337 6.63 -4.16 1.70
C ALA A 337 7.85 -4.70 0.96
N MET A 338 8.38 -3.88 0.05
CA MET A 338 9.51 -4.17 -0.82
C MET A 338 10.50 -3.01 -0.81
N LEU A 339 11.78 -3.32 -0.85
CA LEU A 339 12.84 -2.35 -1.14
C LEU A 339 13.42 -2.62 -2.53
N VAL A 340 13.33 -1.63 -3.41
CA VAL A 340 13.98 -1.62 -4.72
C VAL A 340 15.25 -0.79 -4.63
N SER A 341 16.41 -1.42 -4.83
CA SER A 341 17.71 -0.76 -4.67
C SER A 341 18.51 -0.76 -5.97
N PHE A 342 18.93 0.43 -6.36
CA PHE A 342 19.86 0.65 -7.46
C PHE A 342 21.30 0.27 -7.12
N ARG A 343 21.64 0.20 -5.83
CA ARG A 343 23.00 -0.13 -5.39
C ARG A 343 23.05 -1.57 -4.87
N PRO A 344 24.22 -2.22 -4.99
CA PRO A 344 24.39 -3.54 -4.39
C PRO A 344 24.05 -3.52 -2.89
N LEU A 345 23.22 -4.49 -2.50
CA LEU A 345 22.82 -4.73 -1.12
C LEU A 345 23.90 -5.54 -0.41
N ARG A 346 24.20 -5.23 0.86
CA ARG A 346 25.15 -6.04 1.63
C ARG A 346 24.44 -7.31 2.08
N TYR A 347 25.21 -8.39 2.28
CA TYR A 347 24.67 -9.65 2.79
C TYR A 347 23.86 -9.51 4.09
N ASN A 348 24.30 -8.63 4.99
CA ASN A 348 23.59 -8.34 6.25
C ASN A 348 22.22 -7.68 6.01
N ASP A 349 22.12 -6.79 5.02
CA ASP A 349 20.86 -6.11 4.68
C ASP A 349 19.89 -7.12 4.03
N ILE A 350 20.41 -8.02 3.18
CA ILE A 350 19.63 -9.10 2.56
C ILE A 350 19.06 -10.05 3.62
N THR A 351 19.93 -10.56 4.50
CA THR A 351 19.53 -11.47 5.60
C THR A 351 18.48 -10.81 6.51
N ARG A 352 18.62 -9.50 6.73
CA ARG A 352 17.67 -8.76 7.56
C ARG A 352 16.33 -8.53 6.87
N ALA A 353 16.35 -8.19 5.59
CA ALA A 353 15.10 -8.07 4.83
C ALA A 353 14.32 -9.40 4.85
N GLU A 354 15.02 -10.53 4.71
CA GLU A 354 14.42 -11.86 4.85
C GLU A 354 13.81 -12.09 6.25
N ASP A 355 14.55 -11.76 7.32
CA ASP A 355 14.07 -11.88 8.71
C ASP A 355 12.82 -11.02 8.99
N LEU A 356 12.75 -9.83 8.40
CA LEU A 356 11.61 -8.91 8.53
C LEU A 356 10.46 -9.21 7.54
N GLY A 357 10.63 -10.17 6.63
CA GLY A 357 9.65 -10.45 5.57
C GLY A 357 9.48 -9.31 4.57
N LEU A 358 10.55 -8.60 4.26
CA LEU A 358 10.61 -7.54 3.24
C LEU A 358 11.16 -8.11 1.92
N ALA A 359 10.45 -7.89 0.82
CA ALA A 359 10.93 -8.27 -0.50
C ALA A 359 12.06 -7.32 -0.97
N LEU A 360 12.95 -7.82 -1.81
CA LEU A 360 14.08 -7.06 -2.35
C LEU A 360 14.15 -7.18 -3.86
N ILE A 361 14.49 -6.09 -4.54
CA ILE A 361 14.96 -6.09 -5.92
C ILE A 361 16.28 -5.33 -5.95
N GLY A 362 17.38 -6.04 -6.23
CA GLY A 362 18.71 -5.48 -6.34
C GLY A 362 19.09 -5.03 -7.76
N PRO A 363 20.29 -4.45 -7.95
CA PRO A 363 20.74 -3.96 -9.26
C PRO A 363 20.84 -5.06 -10.34
N ASP A 364 21.10 -6.30 -9.95
CA ASP A 364 21.19 -7.44 -10.88
C ASP A 364 19.82 -7.84 -11.44
N GLU A 365 18.75 -7.53 -10.69
CA GLU A 365 17.35 -7.88 -10.96
C GLU A 365 16.58 -6.72 -11.61
N LEU A 366 17.11 -5.48 -11.54
CA LEU A 366 16.47 -4.28 -12.08
C LEU A 366 16.16 -4.36 -13.58
N LYS A 367 16.98 -5.08 -14.35
CA LYS A 367 16.71 -5.33 -15.79
C LYS A 367 15.44 -6.15 -16.02
N ASP A 368 15.02 -6.93 -15.02
CA ASP A 368 13.84 -7.79 -15.03
C ASP A 368 12.75 -7.26 -14.06
N LEU A 369 12.77 -5.95 -13.75
CA LEU A 369 11.92 -5.30 -12.75
C LEU A 369 10.44 -5.67 -12.90
N LYS A 370 9.90 -5.63 -14.12
CA LYS A 370 8.49 -5.96 -14.39
C LYS A 370 8.16 -7.39 -13.95
N ARG A 371 9.03 -8.37 -14.24
CA ARG A 371 8.82 -9.77 -13.89
C ARG A 371 8.80 -9.94 -12.38
N HIS A 372 9.79 -9.39 -11.67
CA HIS A 372 9.87 -9.52 -10.21
C HIS A 372 8.72 -8.82 -9.47
N LEU A 373 8.28 -7.64 -9.96
CA LEU A 373 7.09 -6.98 -9.43
C LEU A 373 5.83 -7.81 -9.67
N SER A 374 5.65 -8.37 -10.87
CA SER A 374 4.52 -9.24 -11.18
C SER A 374 4.47 -10.47 -10.27
N GLU A 375 5.59 -11.19 -10.11
CA GLU A 375 5.72 -12.34 -9.22
C GLU A 375 5.32 -11.96 -7.78
N TRP A 376 5.81 -10.83 -7.27
CA TRP A 376 5.47 -10.36 -5.93
C TRP A 376 3.98 -10.02 -5.77
N PHE A 377 3.34 -9.41 -6.77
CA PHE A 377 1.91 -9.11 -6.72
C PHE A 377 1.04 -10.35 -6.88
N GLU A 378 1.46 -11.36 -7.66
CA GLU A 378 0.77 -12.64 -7.77
C GLU A 378 0.70 -13.38 -6.44
N GLU A 379 1.77 -13.32 -5.64
CA GLU A 379 1.80 -13.88 -4.28
C GLU A 379 0.78 -13.24 -3.33
N ALA A 380 0.19 -12.08 -3.67
CA ALA A 380 -0.90 -11.50 -2.90
C ALA A 380 -2.20 -12.30 -3.02
N GLY A 381 -2.31 -13.21 -3.99
CA GLY A 381 -3.51 -14.01 -4.27
C GLY A 381 -4.61 -13.22 -4.96
N GLY A 382 -5.84 -13.71 -4.84
CA GLY A 382 -7.05 -13.04 -5.37
C GLY A 382 -7.41 -13.43 -6.80
N GLN A 383 -6.58 -14.25 -7.45
CA GLN A 383 -6.97 -14.94 -8.66
C GLN A 383 -8.01 -16.01 -8.30
N GLU A 384 -9.09 -16.12 -9.10
CA GLU A 384 -9.96 -17.28 -8.97
C GLU A 384 -9.12 -18.52 -9.26
N ASP A 385 -8.98 -19.41 -8.28
CA ASP A 385 -8.42 -20.74 -8.53
C ASP A 385 -9.14 -21.29 -9.75
N CYS A 386 -8.41 -21.52 -10.84
CA CYS A 386 -8.87 -22.36 -11.93
C CYS A 386 -8.92 -23.80 -11.39
N ASP A 387 -9.83 -24.06 -10.46
CA ASP A 387 -10.19 -25.40 -10.00
C ASP A 387 -10.97 -26.09 -11.11
N ASN A 388 -10.23 -26.47 -12.15
CA ASN A 388 -10.49 -27.53 -13.12
C ASN A 388 -9.20 -27.78 -13.92
N CYS A 389 -8.25 -28.50 -13.32
CA CYS A 389 -7.23 -29.27 -14.03
C CYS A 389 -7.27 -30.72 -13.55
#